data_AF-A0A2H3D3U8-F1
#
_entry.id   AF-A0A2H3D3U8-F1
#
_cell.length_a   1.000
_cell.length_b   1.000
_cell.length_c   1.000
_cell.angle_alpha   90.00
_cell.angle_beta   90.00
_cell.angle_gamma   90.00
#
_symmetry.space_group_name_H-M   'P 1'
#
loop_
_entity.id
_entity.type
_entity.pdbx_description
1 polymer ?
#
loop_
_entity_poly.entity_id
_entity_poly.type
_entity_poly.pdbx_seq_one_letter_code
_entity_poly.pdbx_strand_id
1 'polypeptide(L)'
;MKRSNPIVKKGNDTYDYEQKYPEDAPYEEAAPAARVWRTYEDESRNHDVNMVEESRDNVDVLLVFAGLFSAVVTTFVVQTSQSLQPDYAAMSASLLYESVLVQRAITNGSRSMPLPLLPSIPPSLLFPLPQTSG
;
A
#
# COMPACT_ATOMS: atom_id res chain seq x y z
N MET A 1 12.80 -29.07 67.25
CA MET A 1 11.73 -28.56 66.35
C MET A 1 12.21 -28.68 64.91
N LYS A 2 11.70 -29.67 64.15
CA LYS A 2 11.97 -29.78 62.71
C LYS A 2 11.19 -28.68 62.00
N ARG A 3 11.87 -27.76 61.31
CA ARG A 3 11.21 -26.85 60.36
C ARG A 3 10.74 -27.72 59.18
N SER A 4 9.44 -27.82 59.03
CA SER A 4 8.80 -28.44 57.88
C SER A 4 9.19 -27.65 56.63
N ASN A 5 9.83 -28.32 55.67
CA ASN A 5 10.09 -27.75 54.35
C ASN A 5 8.75 -27.50 53.65
N PRO A 6 8.47 -26.30 53.13
CA PRO A 6 7.36 -26.12 52.20
C PRO A 6 7.76 -26.81 50.90
N ILE A 7 7.03 -27.87 50.55
CA ILE A 7 7.08 -28.47 49.22
C ILE A 7 6.57 -27.39 48.26
N VAL A 8 7.50 -26.66 47.65
CA VAL A 8 7.22 -25.82 46.49
C VAL A 8 6.73 -26.78 45.41
N LYS A 9 5.44 -26.69 45.06
CA LYS A 9 4.91 -27.33 43.87
C LYS A 9 5.59 -26.66 42.69
N LYS A 10 6.67 -27.28 42.22
CA LYS A 10 7.34 -27.00 40.96
C LYS A 10 6.31 -27.13 39.84
N GLY A 11 5.67 -26.02 39.52
CA GLY A 11 5.00 -25.83 38.25
C GLY A 11 6.06 -26.01 37.16
N ASN A 12 5.64 -26.39 35.96
CA ASN A 12 6.55 -26.58 34.84
C ASN A 12 7.03 -25.22 34.30
N ASP A 13 7.83 -24.50 35.09
CA ASP A 13 8.42 -23.23 34.77
C ASP A 13 9.62 -23.44 33.84
N THR A 14 9.39 -23.24 32.54
CA THR A 14 10.42 -23.32 31.49
C THR A 14 11.63 -22.41 31.75
N TYR A 15 11.48 -21.42 32.64
CA TYR A 15 12.48 -20.43 33.04
C TYR A 15 13.19 -20.76 34.37
N ASP A 16 13.00 -21.96 34.94
CA ASP A 16 13.77 -22.39 36.12
C ASP A 16 15.21 -22.78 35.73
N TYR A 17 16.02 -21.74 35.54
CA TYR A 17 17.42 -21.88 35.15
C TYR A 17 18.30 -22.46 36.27
N GLU A 18 17.87 -22.40 37.54
CA GLU A 18 18.61 -22.98 38.67
C GLU A 18 18.60 -24.51 38.63
N GLN A 19 17.55 -25.10 38.06
CA GLN A 19 17.48 -26.54 37.84
C GLN A 19 18.07 -26.99 36.51
N LYS A 20 17.99 -26.13 35.48
CA LYS A 20 18.53 -26.42 34.15
C LYS A 20 20.06 -26.41 34.15
N TYR A 21 20.65 -25.51 34.93
CA TYR A 21 22.09 -25.34 35.05
C TYR A 21 22.49 -25.37 36.55
N PRO A 22 23.30 -26.35 36.99
CA PRO A 22 23.72 -26.44 38.39
C PRO A 22 24.60 -25.24 38.79
N GLU A 23 24.77 -25.03 40.10
CA GLU A 23 25.69 -23.99 40.59
C GLU A 23 27.14 -24.28 40.15
N ASP A 24 27.81 -23.24 39.67
CA ASP A 24 29.22 -23.28 39.35
C ASP A 24 30.05 -23.42 40.63
N ALA A 25 31.26 -23.99 40.53
CA ALA A 25 32.17 -24.03 41.65
C ALA A 25 32.57 -22.60 42.07
N PRO A 26 32.92 -22.38 43.36
CA PRO A 26 33.41 -21.08 43.81
C PRO A 26 34.57 -20.62 42.94
N TYR A 27 34.52 -19.38 42.46
CA TYR A 27 35.48 -18.74 41.53
C TYR A 27 35.37 -19.17 40.06
N GLU A 28 34.44 -20.04 39.68
CA GLU A 28 34.17 -20.42 38.29
C GLU A 28 32.92 -19.71 37.72
N GLU A 29 32.29 -18.80 38.46
CA GLU A 29 31.03 -18.14 38.08
C GLU A 29 31.17 -17.18 36.88
N ALA A 30 32.41 -16.85 36.50
CA ALA A 30 32.75 -16.06 35.31
C ALA A 30 33.47 -16.88 34.23
N ALA A 31 33.67 -18.18 34.44
CA ALA A 31 34.30 -19.04 33.45
C ALA A 31 33.45 -19.11 32.16
N PRO A 32 34.03 -19.44 31.00
CA PRO A 32 33.28 -19.54 29.74
C PRO A 32 32.11 -20.54 29.79
N ALA A 33 32.16 -21.51 30.69
CA ALA A 33 31.11 -22.50 30.91
C ALA A 33 30.15 -22.16 32.07
N ALA A 34 30.30 -20.98 32.68
CA ALA A 34 29.50 -20.57 33.83
C ALA A 34 28.01 -20.54 33.49
N ARG A 35 27.20 -20.89 34.48
CA ARG A 35 25.74 -20.89 34.41
C ARG A 35 25.18 -19.58 33.88
N VAL A 36 25.75 -18.43 34.29
CA VAL A 36 25.25 -17.11 33.88
C VAL A 36 25.26 -16.94 32.35
N TRP A 37 26.30 -17.42 31.67
CA TRP A 37 26.42 -17.30 30.22
C TRP A 37 25.47 -18.23 29.49
N ARG A 38 25.26 -19.44 30.03
CA ARG A 38 24.28 -20.40 29.48
C ARG A 38 22.85 -19.93 29.61
N THR A 39 22.51 -19.36 30.77
CA THR A 39 21.21 -18.72 31.00
C THR A 39 21.02 -17.52 30.09
N TYR A 40 22.04 -16.65 29.97
CA TYR A 40 21.99 -15.50 29.07
C TYR A 40 21.81 -15.93 27.61
N GLU A 41 22.55 -16.94 27.14
CA GLU A 41 22.44 -17.45 25.77
C GLU A 41 21.03 -17.94 25.45
N ASP A 42 20.41 -18.69 26.37
CA ASP A 42 19.04 -19.17 26.19
C ASP A 42 18.02 -18.03 26.18
N GLU A 43 18.12 -17.08 27.12
CA GLU A 43 17.21 -15.94 27.20
C GLU A 43 17.37 -15.01 26.00
N SER A 44 18.62 -14.74 25.58
CA SER A 44 18.92 -13.95 24.38
C SER A 44 18.34 -14.62 23.15
N ARG A 45 18.53 -15.93 22.98
CA ARG A 45 17.96 -16.65 21.83
C ARG A 45 16.44 -16.57 21.81
N ASN A 46 15.78 -16.71 22.97
CA ASN A 46 14.33 -16.60 23.07
C ASN A 46 13.85 -15.18 22.74
N HIS A 47 14.53 -14.16 23.27
CA HIS A 47 14.24 -12.76 23.01
C HIS A 47 14.43 -12.39 21.54
N ASP A 48 15.55 -12.80 20.93
CA ASP A 48 15.88 -12.53 19.53
C ASP A 48 14.85 -13.15 18.58
N VAL A 49 14.44 -14.40 18.84
CA VAL A 49 13.39 -15.06 18.05
C VAL A 49 12.07 -14.31 18.18
N ASN A 50 11.66 -13.98 19.41
CA ASN A 50 10.42 -13.24 19.65
C ASN A 50 10.43 -11.87 18.95
N MET A 51 11.54 -11.13 19.03
CA MET A 51 11.69 -9.84 18.35
C MET A 51 11.56 -9.97 16.83
N VAL A 52 12.19 -11.00 16.23
CA VAL A 52 12.13 -11.23 14.79
C VAL A 52 10.72 -11.64 14.36
N GLU A 53 10.04 -12.48 15.14
CA GLU A 53 8.65 -12.88 14.85
C GLU A 53 7.68 -11.70 14.95
N GLU A 54 7.77 -10.90 16.01
CA GLU A 54 6.97 -9.67 16.13
C GLU A 54 7.26 -8.70 14.98
N SER A 55 8.53 -8.54 14.60
CA SER A 55 8.90 -7.67 13.47
C SER A 55 8.31 -8.18 12.16
N ARG A 56 8.37 -9.50 11.91
CA ARG A 56 7.77 -10.13 10.72
C ARG A 56 6.27 -9.87 10.66
N ASP A 57 5.56 -10.10 11.74
CA ASP A 57 4.10 -9.94 11.79
C ASP A 57 3.70 -8.48 11.56
N ASN A 58 4.46 -7.52 12.10
CA ASN A 58 4.27 -6.10 11.81
C ASN A 58 4.53 -5.75 10.34
N VAL A 59 5.59 -6.28 9.74
CA VAL A 59 5.93 -6.04 8.33
C VAL A 59 4.89 -6.65 7.38
N ASP A 60 4.35 -7.84 7.69
CA ASP A 60 3.29 -8.46 6.90
C ASP A 60 2.07 -7.55 6.79
N VAL A 61 1.61 -7.01 7.93
CA VAL A 61 0.51 -6.06 7.98
C VAL A 61 0.82 -4.78 7.20
N LEU A 62 2.01 -4.19 7.39
CA LEU A 62 2.45 -3.01 6.66
C LEU A 62 2.48 -3.24 5.14
N LEU A 63 2.94 -4.41 4.68
CA LEU A 63 3.00 -4.75 3.27
C LEU A 63 1.61 -4.93 2.66
N VAL A 64 0.66 -5.51 3.38
CA VAL A 64 -0.74 -5.59 2.93
C VAL A 64 -1.33 -4.18 2.76
N PHE A 65 -1.12 -3.29 3.73
CA PHE A 65 -1.57 -1.90 3.62
C PHE A 65 -0.90 -1.16 2.48
N ALA A 66 0.42 -1.30 2.32
CA ALA A 66 1.17 -0.68 1.25
C ALA A 66 0.70 -1.17 -0.13
N GLY A 67 0.47 -2.48 -0.28
CA GLY A 67 -0.05 -3.08 -1.51
C GLY A 67 -1.44 -2.57 -1.87
N LEU A 68 -2.36 -2.54 -0.90
CA LEU A 68 -3.72 -2.04 -1.11
C LEU A 68 -3.72 -0.54 -1.42
N PHE A 69 -2.94 0.26 -0.68
CA PHE A 69 -2.78 1.68 -0.94
C PHE A 69 -2.22 1.94 -2.34
N SER A 70 -1.15 1.22 -2.73
CA SER A 70 -0.57 1.35 -4.06
C SER A 70 -1.57 0.96 -5.14
N ALA A 71 -2.35 -0.10 -4.96
CA ALA A 71 -3.36 -0.52 -5.94
C ALA A 71 -4.45 0.55 -6.14
N VAL A 72 -4.92 1.17 -5.05
CA VAL A 72 -5.89 2.27 -5.10
C VAL A 72 -5.29 3.48 -5.79
N VAL A 73 -4.05 3.87 -5.44
CA VAL A 73 -3.34 5.00 -6.07
C VAL A 73 -3.11 4.75 -7.56
N THR A 74 -2.64 3.56 -7.96
CA THR A 74 -2.45 3.22 -9.38
C THR A 74 -3.77 3.26 -10.14
N THR A 75 -4.86 2.73 -9.58
CA THR A 75 -6.18 2.76 -10.21
C THR A 75 -6.67 4.19 -10.38
N PHE A 76 -6.53 5.02 -9.35
CA PHE A 76 -6.85 6.44 -9.41
C PHE A 76 -6.05 7.14 -10.51
N VAL A 77 -4.73 6.94 -10.57
CA VAL A 77 -3.88 7.53 -11.61
C VAL A 77 -4.31 7.10 -13.01
N VAL A 78 -4.63 5.81 -13.22
CA VAL A 78 -5.10 5.31 -14.53
C VAL A 78 -6.43 5.97 -14.92
N GLN A 79 -7.41 5.98 -14.01
CA GLN A 79 -8.73 6.55 -14.28
C GLN A 79 -8.67 8.05 -14.50
N THR A 80 -7.95 8.78 -13.66
CA THR A 80 -7.77 10.23 -13.81
C THR A 80 -7.02 10.58 -15.08
N SER A 81 -6.00 9.81 -15.46
CA SER A 81 -5.28 10.02 -16.72
C SER A 81 -6.18 9.83 -17.94
N GLN A 82 -7.08 8.84 -17.91
CA GLN A 82 -8.07 8.64 -18.97
C GLN A 82 -9.14 9.75 -18.96
N SER A 83 -9.60 10.17 -17.79
CA SER A 83 -10.60 11.23 -17.66
C SER A 83 -10.08 12.61 -18.08
N LEU A 84 -8.78 12.84 -17.99
CA LEU A 84 -8.13 14.09 -18.42
C LEU A 84 -7.68 14.04 -19.89
N GLN A 85 -7.78 12.88 -20.56
CA GLN A 85 -7.41 12.80 -21.97
C GLN A 85 -8.38 13.60 -22.84
N PRO A 86 -7.88 14.26 -23.90
CA PRO A 86 -8.74 14.92 -24.87
C PRO A 86 -9.65 13.91 -25.57
N ASP A 87 -10.89 14.32 -25.87
CA ASP A 87 -11.78 13.52 -26.71
C ASP A 87 -11.34 13.62 -28.18
N TYR A 88 -10.50 12.66 -28.58
CA TYR A 88 -10.01 12.56 -29.95
C TYR A 88 -11.13 12.28 -30.97
N ALA A 89 -12.25 11.66 -30.57
CA ALA A 89 -13.39 11.47 -31.46
C ALA A 89 -14.04 12.82 -31.76
N ALA A 90 -14.30 13.63 -30.72
CA ALA A 90 -14.81 14.99 -30.90
C ALA A 90 -13.85 15.87 -31.72
N MET A 91 -12.53 15.80 -31.47
CA MET A 91 -11.53 16.53 -32.27
C MET A 91 -11.49 16.06 -33.73
N SER A 92 -11.57 14.75 -33.99
CA SER A 92 -11.58 14.26 -35.37
C SER A 92 -12.85 14.66 -36.12
N ALA A 93 -14.00 14.65 -35.45
CA ALA A 93 -15.27 15.07 -36.02
C ALA A 93 -15.28 16.57 -36.35
N SER A 94 -14.70 17.42 -35.49
CA SER A 94 -14.59 18.86 -35.75
C SER A 94 -13.68 19.15 -36.93
N LEU A 95 -12.53 18.47 -37.04
CA LEU A 95 -11.61 18.60 -38.17
C LEU A 95 -12.24 18.12 -39.50
N LEU A 96 -12.97 17.00 -39.47
CA LEU A 96 -13.69 16.51 -40.65
C LEU A 96 -14.77 17.51 -41.08
N TYR A 97 -15.53 18.04 -40.12
CA TYR A 97 -16.54 19.05 -40.40
C TYR A 97 -15.92 20.31 -41.05
N GLU A 98 -14.80 20.79 -40.51
CA GLU A 98 -14.05 21.91 -41.09
C GLU A 98 -13.58 21.59 -42.52
N SER A 99 -13.04 20.39 -42.76
CA SER A 99 -12.61 19.98 -44.11
C SER A 99 -13.75 20.02 -45.12
N VAL A 100 -14.95 19.59 -44.74
CA VAL A 100 -16.15 19.62 -45.59
C VAL A 100 -16.61 21.06 -45.84
N LEU A 101 -16.54 21.93 -44.82
CA LEU A 101 -16.86 23.36 -44.99
C LEU A 101 -15.88 24.05 -45.93
N VAL A 102 -14.57 23.80 -45.80
CA VAL A 102 -13.54 24.35 -46.70
C VAL A 102 -13.76 23.85 -48.13
N GLN A 103 -14.03 22.56 -48.32
CA GLN A 103 -14.36 22.01 -49.65
C GLN A 103 -15.57 22.71 -50.26
N ARG A 104 -16.66 22.89 -49.50
CA ARG A 104 -17.86 23.61 -49.95
C ARG A 104 -17.58 25.08 -50.28
N ALA A 105 -16.75 25.75 -49.48
CA ALA A 105 -16.39 27.14 -49.70
C ALA A 105 -15.58 27.30 -51.00
N ILE A 106 -14.63 26.40 -51.26
CA ILE A 106 -13.86 26.35 -52.51
C ILE A 106 -14.79 26.10 -53.70
N THR A 107 -15.71 25.14 -53.60
CA THR A 107 -16.66 24.85 -54.70
C THR A 107 -17.64 26.00 -54.95
N ASN A 108 -18.01 26.75 -53.91
CA ASN A 108 -18.92 27.90 -54.01
C ASN A 108 -18.19 29.24 -54.21
N GLY A 109 -16.86 29.24 -54.41
CA GLY A 109 -16.06 30.47 -54.59
C GLY A 109 -16.06 31.42 -53.39
N SER A 110 -16.46 30.95 -52.20
CA SER A 110 -16.60 31.73 -50.97
C SER A 110 -15.33 31.58 -50.10
N ARG A 111 -14.90 32.62 -49.37
CA ARG A 111 -13.77 32.51 -48.42
C ARG A 111 -14.22 31.75 -47.17
N SER A 112 -13.51 30.68 -46.82
CA SER A 112 -13.74 29.92 -45.58
C SER A 112 -13.40 30.77 -44.36
N MET A 113 -14.32 30.89 -43.40
CA MET A 113 -14.06 31.51 -42.11
C MET A 113 -13.48 30.45 -41.16
N PRO A 114 -12.34 30.70 -40.48
CA PRO A 114 -11.80 29.74 -39.52
C PRO A 114 -12.76 29.58 -38.34
N LEU A 115 -12.96 28.34 -37.88
CA LEU A 115 -13.75 28.07 -36.68
C LEU A 115 -12.98 28.64 -35.45
N PRO A 116 -13.62 29.37 -34.53
CA PRO A 116 -12.99 29.63 -33.24
C PRO A 116 -12.76 28.28 -32.56
N LEU A 117 -11.53 28.01 -32.10
CA LEU A 117 -11.18 26.84 -31.30
C LEU A 117 -12.14 26.78 -30.10
N LEU A 118 -13.17 25.95 -30.19
CA LEU A 118 -14.17 25.82 -29.15
C LEU A 118 -13.52 25.06 -27.98
N PRO A 119 -13.45 25.62 -26.76
CA PRO A 119 -13.12 24.82 -25.60
C PRO A 119 -14.20 23.73 -25.49
N SER A 120 -13.76 22.47 -25.41
CA SER A 120 -14.58 21.26 -25.30
C SER A 120 -15.84 21.53 -24.47
N ILE A 121 -16.98 21.70 -25.14
CA ILE A 121 -18.27 21.85 -24.45
C ILE A 121 -18.61 20.47 -23.89
N PRO A 122 -18.78 20.32 -22.56
CA PRO A 122 -19.19 19.04 -21.99
C PRO A 122 -20.57 18.65 -22.54
N PRO A 123 -20.82 17.35 -22.82
CA PRO A 123 -22.06 16.87 -23.43
C PRO A 123 -23.33 17.25 -22.66
N SER A 124 -23.22 17.68 -21.40
CA SER A 124 -24.30 18.18 -20.55
C SER A 124 -24.94 19.50 -21.03
N LEU A 125 -24.29 20.24 -21.94
CA LEU A 125 -24.79 21.53 -22.46
C LEU A 125 -25.37 21.43 -23.88
N LEU A 126 -25.29 20.25 -24.51
CA LEU A 126 -25.90 19.97 -25.81
C LEU A 126 -27.33 19.43 -25.60
N PHE A 127 -28.20 20.21 -24.95
CA PHE A 127 -29.63 19.89 -24.95
C PHE A 127 -30.27 20.33 -26.28
N PRO A 128 -31.26 19.57 -26.80
CA PRO A 128 -31.92 19.93 -28.05
C PRO A 128 -32.77 21.18 -27.84
N LEU A 129 -32.71 22.09 -28.81
CA LEU A 129 -33.62 23.23 -28.93
C LEU A 129 -35.07 22.71 -28.87
N PRO A 130 -35.96 23.29 -28.04
CA PRO A 130 -37.37 22.94 -28.07
C PRO A 130 -37.92 23.31 -29.46
N GLN A 131 -38.35 22.30 -30.21
CA GLN A 131 -39.12 22.50 -31.43
C GLN A 131 -40.39 23.26 -31.05
N THR A 132 -40.53 24.50 -31.49
CA THR A 132 -41.82 25.18 -31.44
C THR A 132 -42.71 24.52 -32.50
N SER A 133 -43.73 23.80 -32.08
CA SER A 133 -44.71 23.21 -33.00
C SER A 133 -46.06 23.88 -32.74
N GLY A 134 -46.64 24.43 -33.82
CA GLY A 134 -48.07 24.57 -34.07
C GLY A 134 -48.87 25.47 -33.15
#